data_AF-A0A316UET5-F1
#
_entry.id   AF-A0A316UET5-F1
#
_cell.length_a   1.000
_cell.length_b   1.000
_cell.length_c   1.000
_cell.angle_alpha   90.00
_cell.angle_beta   90.00
_cell.angle_gamma   90.00
#
_symmetry.space_group_name_H-M   'P 1'
#
loop_
_entity.id
_entity.type
_entity.pdbx_description
1 polymer ?
#
loop_
_entity_poly.entity_id
_entity_poly.type
_entity_poly.pdbx_seq_one_letter_code
_entity_poly.pdbx_strand_id
1 'polypeptide(L)'
;GWVWATCGDSSDPVQIKSIEVSPDPPQAGKNMTVTAKGTLKGRLEEGAYADVVVKLGLIKLLSRRIDICEEARANNVSLQCPVEDGEHEVTHTVELPREIPPAKFNVHLNAFTAEDADLMCLDLSIDF
;
A
#
# COMPACT_ATOMS: atom_id res chain seq x y z
N GLY A 1 -5.98 -15.74 -5.60
CA GLY A 1 -6.16 -14.57 -6.50
C GLY A 1 -6.33 -13.31 -5.66
N TRP A 2 -6.39 -12.12 -6.24
CA TRP A 2 -6.44 -10.90 -5.43
C TRP A 2 -7.31 -9.81 -6.07
N VAL A 3 -7.85 -8.91 -5.23
CA VAL A 3 -8.65 -7.75 -5.63
C VAL A 3 -8.35 -6.57 -4.72
N TRP A 4 -8.58 -5.36 -5.22
CA TRP A 4 -8.43 -4.13 -4.45
C TRP A 4 -9.54 -3.14 -4.77
N ALA A 5 -9.79 -2.20 -3.87
CA ALA A 5 -10.69 -1.08 -4.05
C ALA A 5 -10.23 0.11 -3.21
N THR A 6 -10.39 1.33 -3.72
CA THR A 6 -10.27 2.52 -2.89
C THR A 6 -11.49 2.62 -1.96
N CYS A 7 -11.25 3.02 -0.72
CA CYS A 7 -12.28 3.22 0.31
C CYS A 7 -12.39 4.68 0.78
N GLY A 8 -11.58 5.55 0.19
CA GLY A 8 -11.48 6.97 0.53
C GLY A 8 -12.37 7.83 -0.36
N ASP A 9 -12.27 9.15 -0.19
CA ASP A 9 -13.05 10.09 -0.98
C ASP A 9 -12.40 10.34 -2.36
N SER A 10 -13.22 10.69 -3.35
CA SER A 10 -12.74 11.10 -4.68
C SER A 10 -11.89 12.39 -4.65
N SER A 11 -11.97 13.15 -3.56
CA SER A 11 -11.20 14.34 -3.29
C SER A 11 -9.86 14.06 -2.61
N ASP A 12 -9.62 12.82 -2.15
CA ASP A 12 -8.34 12.43 -1.56
C ASP A 12 -7.17 12.80 -2.49
N PRO A 13 -6.06 13.33 -1.96
CA PRO A 13 -4.92 13.75 -2.77
C PRO A 13 -4.36 12.64 -3.67
N VAL A 14 -4.27 11.40 -3.17
CA VAL A 14 -3.75 10.27 -3.96
C VAL A 14 -4.91 9.51 -4.61
N GLN A 15 -4.87 9.43 -5.93
CA GLN A 15 -5.84 8.71 -6.75
C GLN A 15 -5.15 7.56 -7.49
N ILE A 16 -5.48 6.32 -7.11
CA ILE A 16 -4.89 5.12 -7.69
C ILE A 16 -5.55 4.81 -9.05
N LYS A 17 -4.72 4.60 -10.07
CA LYS A 17 -5.16 4.23 -11.43
C LYS A 17 -5.08 2.73 -11.67
N SER A 18 -3.97 2.11 -11.26
CA SER A 18 -3.80 0.66 -11.37
C SER A 18 -2.85 0.13 -10.31
N ILE A 19 -3.04 -1.14 -9.96
CA ILE A 19 -2.11 -1.93 -9.17
C ILE A 19 -1.94 -3.25 -9.92
N GLU A 20 -0.70 -3.64 -10.15
CA GLU A 20 -0.29 -4.90 -10.74
C GLU A 20 0.60 -5.65 -9.75
N VAL A 21 0.43 -6.97 -9.67
CA VAL A 21 1.19 -7.82 -8.76
C VAL A 21 1.79 -8.98 -9.54
N SER A 22 3.04 -9.30 -9.28
CA SER A 22 3.77 -10.40 -9.93
C SER A 22 4.53 -11.24 -8.89
N PRO A 23 4.41 -12.57 -8.89
CA PRO A 23 3.54 -13.36 -9.77
C PRO A 23 2.05 -13.15 -9.43
N ASP A 24 1.17 -13.31 -10.43
CA ASP A 24 -0.29 -13.32 -10.24
C ASP A 24 -0.82 -14.75 -10.49
N PRO A 25 -1.39 -15.44 -9.47
CA PRO A 25 -1.57 -14.98 -8.10
C PRO A 25 -0.26 -14.94 -7.29
N PRO A 26 -0.19 -14.09 -6.24
CA PRO A 26 0.92 -14.08 -5.29
C PRO A 26 1.18 -15.46 -4.68
N GLN A 27 2.44 -15.78 -4.42
CA GLN A 27 2.85 -17.11 -3.95
C GLN A 27 3.69 -17.00 -2.68
N ALA A 28 3.28 -17.74 -1.65
CA ALA A 28 4.06 -17.87 -0.41
C ALA A 28 5.49 -18.36 -0.71
N GLY A 29 6.46 -17.84 0.03
CA GLY A 29 7.88 -18.20 -0.12
C GLY A 29 8.56 -17.65 -1.37
N LYS A 30 7.92 -16.74 -2.11
CA LYS A 30 8.47 -16.09 -3.30
C LYS A 30 8.47 -14.57 -3.14
N ASN A 31 9.33 -13.92 -3.91
CA ASN A 31 9.26 -12.48 -4.08
C ASN A 31 7.95 -12.12 -4.80
N MET A 32 7.29 -11.10 -4.27
CA MET A 32 6.13 -10.46 -4.87
C MET A 32 6.53 -9.03 -5.23
N THR A 33 6.46 -8.70 -6.51
CA THR A 33 6.63 -7.33 -7.03
C THR A 33 5.27 -6.69 -7.21
N VAL A 34 5.09 -5.50 -6.64
CA VAL A 34 3.91 -4.66 -6.79
C VAL A 34 4.30 -3.43 -7.62
N THR A 35 3.53 -3.16 -8.67
CA THR A 35 3.64 -1.94 -9.47
C THR A 35 2.33 -1.18 -9.38
N ALA A 36 2.37 0.02 -8.78
CA ALA A 36 1.21 0.88 -8.61
C ALA A 36 1.39 2.17 -9.41
N LYS A 37 0.32 2.59 -10.10
CA LYS A 37 0.25 3.84 -10.85
C LYS A 37 -0.87 4.71 -10.29
N GLY A 38 -0.60 5.99 -10.12
CA GLY A 38 -1.57 6.92 -9.58
C GLY A 38 -1.23 8.37 -9.88
N THR A 39 -2.09 9.26 -9.41
CA THR A 39 -1.86 10.70 -9.43
C THR A 39 -1.87 11.23 -8.01
N LEU A 40 -0.89 12.04 -7.66
CA LEU A 40 -0.88 12.85 -6.45
C LEU A 40 -1.32 14.27 -6.80
N LYS A 41 -2.32 14.78 -6.09
CA LYS A 41 -2.73 16.19 -6.13
C LYS A 41 -2.05 16.95 -4.99
N GLY A 42 -1.27 17.97 -5.32
CA GLY A 42 -0.45 18.70 -4.36
C GLY A 42 0.86 17.98 -4.05
N ARG A 43 1.45 18.30 -2.91
CA ARG A 43 2.79 17.83 -2.53
C ARG A 43 2.72 16.97 -1.28
N LEU A 44 3.40 15.83 -1.30
CA LEU A 44 3.56 14.98 -0.12
C LEU A 44 4.86 15.32 0.58
N GLU A 45 4.76 15.83 1.80
CA GLU A 45 5.91 16.20 2.63
C GLU A 45 6.34 15.04 3.55
N GLU A 46 7.50 15.19 4.19
CA GLU A 46 7.97 14.27 5.23
C GLU A 46 6.98 14.19 6.41
N GLY A 47 6.90 13.02 7.05
CA GLY A 47 5.99 12.76 8.18
C GLY A 47 4.59 12.25 7.78
N ALA A 48 4.31 12.11 6.49
CA ALA A 48 3.13 11.37 6.03
C ALA A 48 3.19 9.91 6.48
N TYR A 49 2.06 9.37 6.93
CA TYR A 49 2.02 8.06 7.57
C TYR A 49 0.80 7.25 7.11
N ALA A 50 0.87 5.92 7.28
CA ALA A 50 -0.24 5.02 7.01
C ALA A 50 -0.52 4.08 8.19
N ASP A 51 -1.79 3.93 8.53
CA ASP A 51 -2.28 2.93 9.46
C ASP A 51 -2.71 1.67 8.68
N VAL A 52 -1.97 0.58 8.88
CA VAL A 52 -2.16 -0.70 8.19
C VAL A 52 -2.75 -1.73 9.13
N VAL A 53 -3.84 -2.37 8.69
CA VAL A 53 -4.52 -3.44 9.40
C VAL A 53 -4.63 -4.67 8.52
N VAL A 54 -4.13 -5.81 8.99
CA VAL A 54 -4.25 -7.09 8.30
C VAL A 54 -5.17 -8.01 9.10
N LYS A 55 -6.15 -8.61 8.42
CA LYS A 55 -7.13 -9.53 9.00
C LYS A 55 -7.14 -10.87 8.27
N LEU A 56 -7.36 -11.92 9.04
CA LEU A 56 -7.72 -13.26 8.55
C LEU A 56 -9.15 -13.54 9.01
N GLY A 57 -10.10 -13.48 8.08
CA GLY A 57 -11.53 -13.42 8.45
C GLY A 57 -11.82 -12.22 9.35
N LEU A 58 -12.31 -12.48 10.57
CA LEU A 58 -12.62 -11.46 11.58
C LEU A 58 -11.45 -11.17 12.54
N ILE A 59 -10.39 -11.97 12.50
CA ILE A 59 -9.26 -11.87 13.42
C ILE A 59 -8.26 -10.85 12.89
N LYS A 60 -7.87 -9.88 13.71
CA LYS A 60 -6.83 -8.89 13.40
C LYS A 60 -5.45 -9.48 13.70
N LEU A 61 -4.66 -9.72 12.66
CA LEU A 61 -3.30 -10.26 12.75
C LEU A 61 -2.25 -9.17 12.96
N LEU A 62 -2.43 -8.03 12.27
CA LEU A 62 -1.52 -6.90 12.34
C LEU A 62 -2.29 -5.59 12.49
N SER A 63 -1.74 -4.69 13.29
CA SER A 63 -2.09 -3.28 13.35
C SER A 63 -0.81 -2.49 13.51
N ARG A 64 -0.46 -1.66 12.53
CA ARG A 64 0.77 -0.87 12.62
C ARG A 64 0.60 0.45 11.90
N ARG A 65 1.14 1.50 12.50
CA ARG A 65 1.43 2.76 11.83
C ARG A 65 2.83 2.69 11.21
N ILE A 66 2.94 3.09 9.95
CA ILE A 66 4.21 3.22 9.22
C ILE A 66 4.38 4.66 8.75
N ASP A 67 5.60 5.17 8.78
CA ASP A 67 5.94 6.42 8.09
C ASP A 67 6.22 6.09 6.63
N ILE A 68 5.50 6.75 5.72
CA ILE A 68 5.55 6.44 4.28
C ILE A 68 6.92 6.79 3.70
N CYS A 69 7.49 7.92 4.11
CA CYS A 69 8.75 8.43 3.61
C CYS A 69 9.94 7.62 4.15
N GLU A 70 9.92 7.25 5.43
CA GLU A 70 10.93 6.38 6.01
C GLU A 70 10.88 4.96 5.42
N GLU A 71 9.68 4.40 5.25
CA GLU A 71 9.51 3.06 4.66
C GLU A 71 9.97 3.06 3.20
N ALA A 72 9.66 4.10 2.42
CA ALA A 72 10.14 4.25 1.04
C ALA A 72 11.68 4.32 0.97
N ARG A 73 12.34 5.04 1.89
CA ARG A 73 13.80 5.10 1.99
C ARG A 73 14.40 3.74 2.39
N ALA A 74 13.86 3.10 3.42
CA ALA A 74 14.35 1.82 3.93
C ALA A 74 14.29 0.71 2.86
N ASN A 75 13.32 0.82 1.96
CA ASN A 75 13.07 -0.16 0.90
C ASN A 75 13.62 0.25 -0.48
N ASN A 76 14.43 1.32 -0.57
CA ASN A 76 15.02 1.84 -1.81
C ASN A 76 14.00 2.05 -2.94
N VAL A 77 12.80 2.53 -2.60
CA VAL A 77 11.76 2.87 -3.57
C VAL A 77 12.23 4.08 -4.40
N SER A 78 11.91 4.13 -5.70
CA SER A 78 12.34 5.24 -6.57
C SER A 78 11.69 6.58 -6.19
N LEU A 79 10.45 6.53 -5.72
CA LEU A 79 9.70 7.69 -5.27
C LEU A 79 10.08 8.01 -3.82
N GLN A 80 10.67 9.19 -3.61
CA GLN A 80 11.17 9.64 -2.31
C GLN A 80 10.53 10.98 -1.95
N CYS A 81 10.29 11.20 -0.66
CA CYS A 81 9.78 12.47 -0.18
C CYS A 81 10.85 13.58 -0.30
N PRO A 82 10.44 14.84 -0.54
CA PRO A 82 9.08 15.25 -0.85
C PRO A 82 8.65 14.81 -2.26
N VAL A 83 7.39 14.39 -2.40
CA VAL A 83 6.81 13.96 -3.69
C VAL A 83 5.98 15.09 -4.28
N GLU A 84 6.33 15.50 -5.50
CA GLU A 84 5.64 16.58 -6.21
C GLU A 84 4.31 16.14 -6.83
N ASP A 85 3.45 17.12 -7.14
CA ASP A 85 2.19 16.90 -7.85
C ASP A 85 2.42 16.21 -9.21
N GLY A 86 1.51 15.30 -9.58
CA GLY A 86 1.50 14.67 -10.90
C GLY A 86 1.30 13.16 -10.90
N GLU A 87 1.62 12.55 -12.05
CA GLU A 87 1.54 11.10 -12.23
C GLU A 87 2.81 10.40 -11.73
N HIS A 88 2.60 9.33 -10.97
CA HIS A 88 3.69 8.55 -10.39
C HIS A 88 3.49 7.05 -10.62
N GLU A 89 4.61 6.37 -10.78
CA GLU A 89 4.69 4.92 -10.83
C GLU A 89 5.66 4.44 -9.74
N VAL A 90 5.17 3.56 -8.88
CA VAL A 90 5.95 2.96 -7.79
C VAL A 90 6.06 1.47 -8.06
N THR A 91 7.28 0.94 -8.03
CA THR A 91 7.52 -0.49 -8.08
C THR A 91 8.31 -0.90 -6.84
N HIS A 92 7.81 -1.90 -6.12
CA HIS A 92 8.44 -2.42 -4.93
C HIS A 92 8.33 -3.94 -4.85
N THR A 93 9.38 -4.61 -4.39
CA THR A 93 9.42 -6.07 -4.24
C THR A 93 9.54 -6.44 -2.79
N VAL A 94 8.61 -7.26 -2.32
CA VAL A 94 8.60 -7.82 -0.96
C VAL A 94 8.80 -9.32 -1.00
N GLU A 95 9.50 -9.86 -0.01
CA GLU A 95 9.63 -11.30 0.16
C GLU A 95 8.46 -11.83 0.98
N LEU A 96 7.68 -12.76 0.42
CA LEU A 96 6.60 -13.41 1.14
C LEU A 96 7.13 -14.60 1.95
N PRO A 97 6.86 -14.68 3.27
CA PRO A 97 7.23 -15.84 4.07
C PRO A 97 6.64 -17.16 3.52
N ARG A 98 7.32 -18.28 3.78
CA ARG A 98 6.87 -19.62 3.37
C ARG A 98 5.73 -20.13 4.23
N GLU A 99 5.60 -19.61 5.44
CA GLU A 99 4.69 -20.04 6.49
C GLU A 99 3.32 -19.36 6.40
N ILE A 100 3.07 -18.54 5.37
CA ILE A 100 1.74 -17.94 5.14
C ILE A 100 0.73 -19.09 4.96
N PRO A 101 -0.29 -19.20 5.83
CA PRO A 101 -1.28 -20.26 5.70
C PRO A 101 -2.19 -20.04 4.47
N PRO A 102 -2.67 -21.11 3.82
CA PRO A 102 -3.63 -21.00 2.72
C PRO A 102 -4.96 -20.41 3.22
N ALA A 103 -5.21 -19.16 2.91
CA ALA A 103 -6.39 -18.44 3.34
C ALA A 103 -6.53 -17.06 2.67
N LYS A 104 -7.71 -16.46 2.85
CA LYS A 104 -7.99 -15.10 2.46
C LYS A 104 -7.58 -14.09 3.53
N PHE A 105 -6.64 -13.22 3.18
CA PHE A 105 -6.20 -12.08 3.97
C PHE A 105 -6.83 -10.80 3.44
N ASN A 106 -7.30 -9.95 4.35
CA ASN A 106 -7.80 -8.62 4.02
C ASN A 106 -6.86 -7.58 4.64
N VAL A 107 -6.34 -6.68 3.82
CA VAL A 107 -5.51 -5.55 4.24
C VAL A 107 -6.33 -4.29 4.07
N HIS A 108 -6.37 -3.47 5.12
CA HIS A 108 -6.96 -2.15 5.11
C HIS A 108 -5.86 -1.14 5.42
N LEU A 109 -5.76 -0.10 4.61
CA LEU A 109 -4.77 0.95 4.73
C LEU A 109 -5.45 2.31 4.66
N ASN A 110 -5.23 3.14 5.68
CA ASN A 110 -5.55 4.56 5.67
C ASN A 110 -4.25 5.35 5.75
N ALA A 111 -4.01 6.24 4.79
CA ALA A 111 -2.87 7.11 4.77
C ALA A 111 -3.28 8.56 5.04
N PHE A 112 -2.39 9.29 5.68
CA PHE A 112 -2.58 10.66 6.12
C PHE A 112 -1.35 11.51 5.82
N THR A 113 -1.54 12.82 5.67
CA THR A 113 -0.43 13.79 5.62
C THR A 113 0.19 13.97 7.01
N ALA A 114 1.29 14.73 7.08
CA ALA A 114 1.93 15.08 8.36
C ALA A 114 1.02 15.91 9.29
N GLU A 115 -0.01 16.55 8.72
CA GLU A 115 -1.02 17.36 9.43
C GLU A 115 -2.30 16.56 9.74
N ASP A 116 -2.25 15.23 9.69
CA ASP A 116 -3.36 14.31 9.95
C ASP A 116 -4.55 14.44 8.95
N ALA A 117 -4.34 15.04 7.78
CA ALA A 117 -5.35 15.11 6.73
C ALA A 117 -5.41 13.81 5.90
N ASP A 118 -6.59 13.42 5.44
CA ASP A 118 -6.79 12.21 4.62
C ASP A 118 -5.96 12.30 3.32
N LEU A 119 -5.18 11.25 3.04
CA LEU A 119 -4.32 11.15 1.84
C LEU A 119 -4.82 10.12 0.84
N MET A 120 -5.17 8.93 1.33
CA MET A 120 -5.81 7.84 0.59
C MET A 120 -6.31 6.74 1.51
N CYS A 121 -7.28 5.97 1.04
CA CYS A 121 -7.71 4.71 1.67
C CYS A 121 -7.76 3.59 0.63
N LEU A 122 -7.19 2.43 0.99
CA LEU A 122 -7.11 1.24 0.15
C LEU A 122 -7.49 -0.03 0.91
N ASP A 123 -8.42 -0.79 0.35
CA ASP A 123 -8.73 -2.16 0.76
C ASP A 123 -8.16 -3.14 -0.27
N LEU A 124 -7.48 -4.18 0.23
CA LEU A 124 -6.89 -5.25 -0.56
C LEU A 124 -7.32 -6.61 0.01
N SER A 125 -7.67 -7.54 -0.87
CA SER A 125 -7.95 -8.93 -0.52
C SER A 125 -7.02 -9.85 -1.30
N ILE A 126 -6.24 -10.66 -0.60
CA ILE A 126 -5.36 -11.67 -1.21
C ILE A 126 -5.79 -13.04 -0.72
N ASP A 127 -6.00 -13.96 -1.66
CA ASP A 127 -6.28 -15.37 -1.41
C ASP A 127 -5.08 -16.21 -1.84
N PHE A 128 -4.37 -16.74 -0.84
CA PHE A 128 -3.13 -17.53 -0.97
C PHE A 128 -3.40 -19.03 -1.10
#